data_AF-A0A4Y3TW69-F1
#
_entry.id   AF-A0A4Y3TW69-F1
#
_cell.length_a   1.000
_cell.length_b   1.000
_cell.length_c   1.000
_cell.angle_alpha   90.00
_cell.angle_beta   90.00
_cell.angle_gamma   90.00
#
_symmetry.space_group_name_H-M   'P 1'
#
loop_
_entity.id
_entity.type
_entity.pdbx_description
1 polymer ?
#
loop_
_entity_poly.entity_id
_entity_poly.type
_entity_poly.pdbx_seq_one_letter_code
_entity_poly.pdbx_strand_id
1 'polypeptide(L)' 'MLKIRQAVGSFVYRLRKDRRGVTALEYGLIAALIAVTIISAVTTMGQKLQHTFQHVANSLPSN' A
#
# COMPACT_ATOMS: atom_id res chain seq x y z
N MET A 1 -33.83 16.15 27.52
CA MET A 1 -32.56 15.61 28.06
C MET A 1 -32.34 14.11 27.81
N LEU A 2 -33.36 13.24 27.86
CA LEU A 2 -33.21 11.78 27.66
C LEU A 2 -32.83 11.35 26.23
N LYS A 3 -33.27 12.10 25.20
CA LYS A 3 -32.98 11.81 23.78
C LYS A 3 -31.47 11.89 23.43
N ILE A 4 -30.73 12.82 24.05
CA ILE A 4 -29.29 12.99 23.82
C ILE A 4 -28.50 11.79 24.38
N ARG A 5 -28.87 11.29 25.57
CA ARG A 5 -28.20 10.14 26.19
C ARG A 5 -28.37 8.87 25.36
N GLN A 6 -29.54 8.67 24.76
CA GLN A 6 -29.81 7.54 23.85
C GLN A 6 -29.09 7.70 22.51
N ALA A 7 -29.02 8.91 21.96
CA ALA A 7 -28.29 9.19 20.73
C ALA A 7 -26.79 8.87 20.85
N VAL A 8 -26.15 9.31 21.95
CA VAL A 8 -24.73 9.04 22.22
C VAL A 8 -24.47 7.54 22.43
N GLY A 9 -25.31 6.86 23.23
CA GLY A 9 -25.18 5.41 23.43
C GLY A 9 -25.36 4.60 22.13
N SER A 10 -26.29 5.02 21.27
CA SER A 10 -26.52 4.40 19.96
C SER A 10 -25.36 4.62 18.98
N PHE A 11 -24.70 5.77 19.04
CA PHE A 11 -23.52 6.07 18.23
C PHE A 11 -22.33 5.19 18.65
N VAL A 12 -22.04 5.12 19.96
CA VAL A 12 -20.96 4.28 20.50
C VAL A 12 -21.21 2.78 20.24
N TYR A 13 -22.46 2.33 20.32
CA TYR A 13 -22.83 0.96 19.98
C TYR A 13 -22.59 0.63 18.50
N ARG A 14 -22.89 1.57 17.59
CA ARG A 14 -22.61 1.42 16.16
C ARG A 14 -21.10 1.33 15.89
N LEU A 15 -20.30 2.17 16.53
CA LEU A 15 -18.83 2.11 16.40
C LEU A 15 -18.24 0.79 16.91
N ARG A 16 -18.74 0.25 18.04
CA ARG A 16 -18.32 -1.07 18.55
C ARG A 16 -18.74 -2.24 17.66
N LYS A 17 -19.83 -2.11 16.91
CA LYS A 17 -20.34 -3.16 16.02
C LYS A 17 -19.71 -3.11 14.63
N ASP A 18 -19.01 -2.03 14.29
CA ASP A 18 -18.41 -1.85 12.98
C ASP A 18 -17.10 -2.64 12.85
N ARG A 19 -17.14 -3.78 12.15
CA ARG A 19 -15.98 -4.64 11.91
C ARG A 19 -15.08 -4.16 10.77
N ARG A 20 -15.45 -3.07 10.08
CA ARG A 20 -14.68 -2.48 8.97
C ARG A 20 -13.22 -2.21 9.33
N GLY A 21 -12.93 -1.85 10.58
CA GLY A 21 -11.55 -1.65 11.06
C GLY A 21 -10.72 -2.94 11.11
N VAL A 22 -11.34 -4.06 11.45
CA VAL A 22 -10.68 -5.39 11.43
C VAL A 22 -10.49 -5.85 9.99
N THR A 23 -11.50 -5.64 9.13
CA THR A 23 -11.41 -5.93 7.70
C THR A 23 -10.34 -5.08 6.98
N ALA A 24 -10.14 -3.82 7.38
CA ALA A 24 -9.07 -2.98 6.87
C ALA A 24 -7.67 -3.50 7.22
N LEU A 25 -7.51 -4.18 8.36
CA LEU A 25 -6.24 -4.77 8.77
C LEU A 25 -5.90 -6.02 7.92
N GLU A 26 -6.89 -6.85 7.62
CA GLU A 26 -6.72 -8.05 6.76
C GLU A 26 -6.33 -7.66 5.34
N TYR A 27 -7.09 -6.74 4.72
CA TYR A 27 -6.75 -6.22 3.39
C TYR A 27 -5.48 -5.37 3.41
N GLY A 28 -5.18 -4.69 4.53
CA GLY A 28 -3.94 -3.93 4.72
C GLY A 28 -2.70 -4.82 4.68
N LEU A 29 -2.73 -6.00 5.28
CA LEU A 29 -1.61 -6.95 5.25
C LEU A 29 -1.38 -7.51 3.83
N ILE A 30 -2.44 -7.88 3.12
CA ILE A 30 -2.35 -8.37 1.74
C ILE A 30 -1.84 -7.26 0.82
N ALA A 31 -2.35 -6.03 0.98
CA ALA A 31 -1.89 -4.87 0.22
C ALA A 31 -0.41 -4.58 0.46
N ALA A 32 0.06 -4.68 1.71
CA ALA A 32 1.48 -4.51 2.04
C ALA A 32 2.36 -5.57 1.35
N LEU A 33 1.92 -6.84 1.33
CA LEU A 33 2.66 -7.92 0.70
C LEU A 33 2.75 -7.77 -0.84
N ILE A 34 1.66 -7.35 -1.46
CA ILE A 34 1.62 -7.01 -2.90
C ILE A 34 2.55 -5.81 -3.18
N ALA A 35 2.48 -4.76 -2.35
CA ALA A 35 3.31 -3.57 -2.51
C ALA A 35 4.81 -3.90 -2.45
N VAL A 36 5.26 -4.69 -1.47
CA VAL A 36 6.66 -5.13 -1.36
C VAL A 36 7.09 -5.91 -2.60
N THR A 37 6.24 -6.80 -3.10
CA THR A 37 6.52 -7.61 -4.30
C THR A 37 6.68 -6.74 -5.54
N ILE A 38 5.77 -5.78 -5.73
CA ILE A 38 5.82 -4.85 -6.87
C ILE A 38 7.07 -3.97 -6.80
N ILE A 39 7.38 -3.40 -5.62
CA ILE A 39 8.56 -2.56 -5.42
C ILE A 39 9.82 -3.35 -5.80
N SER A 40 9.96 -4.58 -5.28
CA SER A 40 11.11 -5.45 -5.57
C SER A 40 11.27 -5.74 -7.07
N ALA A 41 10.16 -6.07 -7.75
CA ALA A 41 10.16 -6.35 -9.18
C ALA A 41 10.56 -5.12 -10.00
N VAL A 42 9.98 -3.96 -9.70
CA VAL A 42 10.27 -2.69 -10.39
C VAL A 42 11.71 -2.25 -10.14
N THR A 43 12.24 -2.39 -8.92
CA THR A 43 13.64 -2.07 -8.61
C THR A 43 14.59 -2.95 -9.42
N THR A 44 14.36 -4.26 -9.46
CA THR A 44 15.19 -5.20 -10.22
C THR A 44 15.13 -4.90 -11.72
N MET A 45 13.93 -4.60 -12.25
CA MET A 45 13.75 -4.21 -13.64
C MET A 45 14.49 -2.91 -13.96
N GLY A 46 14.38 -1.90 -13.10
CA GLY A 46 15.08 -0.62 -13.25
C GLY A 46 16.59 -0.79 -13.28
N GLN A 47 17.15 -1.63 -12.41
CA GLN A 47 18.58 -1.96 -12.43
C GLN A 47 19.01 -2.61 -13.75
N LYS A 48 18.24 -3.58 -14.25
CA LYS A 48 18.54 -4.24 -15.55
C LYS A 48 18.51 -3.23 -16.70
N LEU A 49 17.48 -2.37 -16.75
CA LEU A 49 17.38 -1.32 -17.76
C LEU A 49 18.57 -0.36 -17.68
N GLN A 50 18.92 0.09 -16.48
CA GLN A 50 20.09 0.94 -16.26
C GLN A 50 21.36 0.27 -16.80
N HIS A 51 21.61 -1.00 -16.45
CA HIS A 51 22.75 -1.75 -16.96
C HIS A 51 22.77 -1.85 -18.48
N THR A 52 21.62 -2.10 -19.12
CA THR A 52 21.50 -2.14 -20.58
C THR A 52 21.86 -0.80 -21.20
N PHE A 53 21.29 0.30 -20.71
CA PHE A 53 21.61 1.64 -21.23
C PHE A 53 23.08 2.02 -21.00
N GLN A 54 23.64 1.64 -19.84
CA GLN A 54 25.05 1.87 -19.54
C GLN A 54 25.95 1.08 -20.48
N HIS A 55 25.60 -0.18 -20.78
CA HIS A 55 26.34 -1.00 -21.72
C HIS A 55 26.34 -0.40 -23.14
N VAL A 56 25.18 0.07 -23.60
CA VAL A 56 25.07 0.78 -24.87
C VAL A 56 25.91 2.06 -24.85
N ALA A 57 25.79 2.88 -23.79
CA ALA A 57 26.55 4.11 -23.65
C ALA A 57 28.07 3.87 -23.69
N ASN A 58 28.54 2.83 -23.02
CA ASN A 58 29.95 2.44 -22.99
C ASN A 58 30.44 1.85 -24.33
N SER A 59 29.53 1.30 -25.13
CA SER A 59 29.85 0.73 -26.44
C SER A 59 29.85 1.78 -27.56
N LEU A 60 29.35 2.98 -27.28
CA LEU A 60 29.42 4.09 -28.21
C LEU A 60 30.85 4.67 -28.17
N PRO A 61 31.54 4.79 -29.31
CA PRO A 61 32.83 5.43 -29.35
C PRO A 61 32.69 6.91 -28.97
N SER A 62 33.50 7.35 -28.00
CA SER A 62 33.66 8.75 -27.65
C SER A 62 34.49 9.43 -28.74
N ASN A 63 33.80 10.12 -29.65
CA ASN A 63 34.44 11.00 -30.64
C ASN A 63 35.03 12.24 -29.98
#